data_AF-A0A3M7E8G7-F1
#
_entry.id   AF-A0A3M7E8G7-F1
#
_cell.length_a   1.000
_cell.length_b   1.000
_cell.length_c   1.000
_cell.angle_alpha   90.00
_cell.angle_beta   90.00
_cell.angle_gamma   90.00
#
_symmetry.space_group_name_H-M   'P 1'
#
loop_
_entity.id
_entity.type
_entity.pdbx_description
1 polymer ?
#
loop_
_entity_poly.entity_id
_entity_poly.type
_entity_poly.pdbx_seq_one_letter_code
_entity_poly.pdbx_strand_id
1 'polypeptide(L)'
;MQQPSLHFSTRRFASVLATSIPKPPVYPRLFATTPISRRERPEKLFATGPSHRLFTSTRTKMTPAQSATVQFYTGGSLDPSSPFDTLEKILTTWSDRTLEARHDYIQHLFPLPERSPVNPEAPVITKEVRDAFLDPGSQGTVLREGLQKAFGRMCKFYGFVLDESQGTIAKASNFHERAPDSWLTTIDHNHLRITRIIRCMRILGMFN
;
A
#
# COMPACT_ATOMS: atom_id res chain seq x y z
N MET A 1 -45.95 -31.48 -31.36
CA MET A 1 -45.72 -31.76 -29.93
C MET A 1 -44.36 -32.43 -29.76
N GLN A 2 -43.75 -32.25 -28.59
CA GLN A 2 -42.44 -32.74 -28.11
C GLN A 2 -41.21 -31.86 -28.34
N GLN A 3 -40.81 -31.18 -27.25
CA GLN A 3 -39.44 -30.74 -26.95
C GLN A 3 -38.73 -31.83 -26.13
N PRO A 4 -37.39 -31.90 -26.12
CA PRO A 4 -36.66 -32.80 -25.24
C PRO A 4 -36.45 -32.17 -23.85
N SER A 5 -36.83 -32.92 -22.82
CA SER A 5 -36.54 -32.65 -21.42
C SER A 5 -35.14 -33.16 -21.06
N LEU A 6 -34.22 -32.27 -20.67
CA LEU A 6 -32.94 -32.63 -20.06
C LEU A 6 -33.04 -32.57 -18.53
N HIS A 7 -32.79 -33.72 -17.93
CA HIS A 7 -32.80 -33.98 -16.49
C HIS A 7 -31.52 -33.42 -15.85
N PHE A 8 -31.64 -32.44 -14.94
CA PHE A 8 -30.51 -32.04 -14.09
C PHE A 8 -30.50 -32.86 -12.80
N SER A 9 -29.39 -33.55 -12.55
CA SER A 9 -29.16 -34.36 -11.37
C SER A 9 -28.65 -33.48 -10.21
N THR A 10 -29.44 -33.43 -9.15
CA THR A 10 -29.12 -32.83 -7.87
C THR A 10 -28.17 -33.74 -7.10
N ARG A 11 -26.97 -33.26 -6.73
CA ARG A 11 -26.26 -33.70 -5.51
C ARG A 11 -25.32 -32.61 -4.98
N ARG A 12 -25.23 -32.60 -3.66
CA ARG A 12 -24.93 -31.52 -2.74
C ARG A 12 -23.54 -31.71 -2.08
N PHE A 13 -22.92 -30.58 -1.75
CA PHE A 13 -22.03 -30.27 -0.60
C PHE A 13 -20.67 -30.97 -0.37
N ALA A 14 -19.64 -30.12 -0.30
CA ALA A 14 -18.66 -30.01 0.81
C ALA A 14 -18.01 -28.61 0.71
N SER A 15 -18.49 -27.58 1.42
CA SER A 15 -18.07 -27.13 2.75
C SER A 15 -16.55 -27.02 2.95
N VAL A 16 -16.00 -25.82 2.73
CA VAL A 16 -14.80 -25.33 3.41
C VAL A 16 -15.13 -23.93 3.92
N LEU A 17 -15.02 -23.76 5.23
CA LEU A 17 -15.41 -22.59 6.01
C LEU A 17 -14.58 -21.36 5.60
N ALA A 18 -15.16 -20.47 4.79
CA ALA A 18 -14.76 -19.07 4.75
C ALA A 18 -15.58 -18.34 5.82
N THR A 19 -14.96 -18.03 6.95
CA THR A 19 -15.55 -17.15 7.98
C THR A 19 -15.57 -15.71 7.46
N SER A 20 -16.51 -15.42 6.57
CA SER A 20 -16.93 -14.05 6.30
C SER A 20 -17.76 -13.59 7.49
N ILE A 21 -17.16 -12.80 8.38
CA ILE A 21 -17.88 -12.12 9.44
C ILE A 21 -18.68 -10.98 8.78
N PRO A 22 -20.02 -10.98 8.84
CA PRO A 22 -20.82 -9.87 8.33
C PRO A 22 -20.56 -8.61 9.16
N LYS A 23 -20.38 -7.46 8.50
CA LYS A 23 -20.22 -6.17 9.18
C LYS A 23 -21.48 -5.84 10.01
N PRO A 24 -21.36 -5.48 11.30
CA PRO A 24 -22.50 -5.10 12.12
C PRO A 24 -23.06 -3.72 11.71
N PRO A 25 -24.36 -3.45 11.93
CA PRO A 25 -24.95 -2.15 11.66
C PRO A 25 -24.37 -1.08 12.60
N VAL A 26 -24.05 0.09 12.03
CA VAL A 26 -23.48 1.24 12.74
C VAL A 26 -24.60 2.04 13.38
N TYR A 27 -24.60 2.16 14.71
CA TYR A 27 -25.45 3.11 15.45
C TYR A 27 -24.69 4.42 15.70
N PRO A 28 -25.32 5.60 15.52
CA PRO A 28 -24.68 6.87 15.82
C PRO A 28 -24.46 7.04 17.34
N ARG A 29 -23.21 7.32 17.75
CA ARG A 29 -22.89 7.68 19.14
C ARG A 29 -23.31 9.13 19.42
N LEU A 30 -24.16 9.31 20.43
CA LEU A 30 -24.44 10.61 21.05
C LEU A 30 -23.19 11.09 21.78
N PHE A 31 -22.68 12.27 21.42
CA PHE A 31 -21.57 12.92 22.12
C PHE A 31 -22.09 13.55 23.41
N ALA A 32 -21.60 13.09 24.57
CA ALA A 32 -21.79 13.78 25.84
C ALA A 32 -20.75 14.91 25.96
N THR A 33 -21.21 16.15 26.04
CA THR A 33 -20.39 17.33 26.32
C THR A 33 -20.34 17.56 27.83
N THR A 34 -19.18 17.31 28.45
CA THR A 34 -18.85 17.84 29.78
C THR A 34 -17.55 18.64 29.72
N PRO A 35 -17.47 19.79 30.41
CA PRO A 35 -16.31 20.67 30.34
C PRO A 35 -15.14 20.18 31.20
N ILE A 36 -13.93 20.30 30.67
CA ILE A 36 -12.67 19.94 31.34
C ILE A 36 -12.24 21.09 32.27
N SER A 37 -12.13 20.81 33.57
CA SER A 37 -11.60 21.75 34.57
C SER A 37 -10.07 21.70 34.63
N ARG A 38 -9.43 22.87 34.50
CA ARG A 38 -7.97 23.07 34.59
C ARG A 38 -7.50 22.90 36.04
N ARG A 39 -6.51 22.05 36.29
CA ARG A 39 -5.82 21.94 37.59
C ARG A 39 -4.35 22.38 37.41
N GLU A 40 -3.88 23.29 38.26
CA GLU A 40 -2.52 23.81 38.24
C GLU A 40 -1.50 22.96 39.04
N ARG A 41 -0.23 23.20 38.70
CA ARG A 41 1.03 22.45 38.94
C ARG A 41 1.45 22.27 40.40
N PRO A 42 2.50 21.46 40.64
CA PRO A 42 3.71 22.11 41.17
C PRO A 42 5.00 21.71 40.44
N GLU A 43 5.89 22.69 40.28
CA GLU A 43 7.30 22.49 39.97
C GLU A 43 8.01 21.85 41.17
N LYS A 44 8.99 20.95 40.93
CA LYS A 44 10.28 20.89 41.63
C LYS A 44 11.21 19.77 41.12
N LEU A 45 12.46 20.20 40.92
CA LEU A 45 13.79 19.57 41.06
C LEU A 45 14.33 18.49 40.09
N PHE A 46 15.53 18.83 39.61
CA PHE A 46 16.51 18.09 38.83
C PHE A 46 16.94 16.73 39.40
N ALA A 47 17.17 15.76 38.51
CA ALA A 47 18.21 14.74 38.67
C ALA A 47 18.75 14.34 37.29
N THR A 48 20.04 14.59 37.05
CA THR A 48 20.79 14.18 35.86
C THR A 48 21.05 12.67 35.91
N GLY A 49 20.35 11.91 35.07
CA GLY A 49 20.67 10.51 34.77
C GLY A 49 21.90 10.38 33.87
N PRO A 50 22.60 9.24 33.89
CA PRO A 50 23.88 9.07 33.21
C PRO A 50 23.73 9.18 31.69
N SER A 51 24.68 9.89 31.06
CA SER A 51 24.82 10.07 29.63
C SER A 51 24.56 8.78 28.86
N HIS A 52 23.48 8.77 28.08
CA HIS A 52 23.29 7.79 27.02
C HIS A 52 24.51 7.88 26.10
N ARG A 53 25.30 6.80 26.03
CA ARG A 53 26.30 6.61 24.97
C ARG A 53 25.61 6.89 23.65
N LEU A 54 26.03 7.96 22.98
CA LEU A 54 25.76 8.15 21.56
C LEU A 54 26.39 6.95 20.87
N PHE A 55 25.58 5.94 20.57
CA PHE A 55 25.93 4.96 19.55
C PHE A 55 26.01 5.75 18.25
N THR A 56 27.22 6.19 17.90
CA THR A 56 27.52 6.62 16.55
C THR A 56 27.43 5.37 15.69
N SER A 57 26.22 5.05 15.24
CA SER A 57 26.02 4.10 14.16
C SER A 57 26.76 4.67 12.96
N THR A 58 27.91 4.09 12.66
CA THR A 58 28.58 4.25 11.37
C THR A 58 27.60 3.71 10.32
N ARG A 59 26.74 4.59 9.82
CA ARG A 59 25.83 4.27 8.73
C ARG A 59 26.68 4.06 7.49
N THR A 60 27.12 2.82 7.27
CA THR A 60 27.75 2.40 6.02
C THR A 60 26.81 2.83 4.89
N LYS A 61 27.29 3.70 4.00
CA LYS A 61 26.53 4.10 2.82
C LYS A 61 26.29 2.86 1.97
N MET A 62 25.06 2.34 1.95
CA MET A 62 24.66 1.30 1.02
C MET A 62 24.67 1.85 -0.39
N THR A 63 25.11 1.05 -1.36
CA THR A 63 24.94 1.42 -2.77
C THR A 63 23.48 1.22 -3.19
N PRO A 64 22.96 1.96 -4.18
CA PRO A 64 21.60 1.76 -4.67
C PRO A 64 21.30 0.31 -5.08
N ALA A 65 22.28 -0.39 -5.66
CA ALA A 65 22.16 -1.79 -6.07
C ALA A 65 21.92 -2.77 -4.90
N GLN A 66 22.25 -2.38 -3.67
CA GLN A 66 22.01 -3.17 -2.46
C GLN A 66 20.63 -2.88 -1.84
N SER A 67 19.90 -1.89 -2.34
CA SER A 67 18.56 -1.57 -1.82
C SER A 67 17.54 -2.60 -2.28
N ALA A 68 16.82 -3.18 -1.31
CA ALA A 68 15.68 -4.06 -1.58
C ALA A 68 14.61 -3.38 -2.46
N THR A 69 14.41 -2.07 -2.31
CA THR A 69 13.50 -1.32 -3.20
C THR A 69 14.02 -1.32 -4.63
N VAL A 70 15.27 -0.91 -4.87
CA VAL A 70 15.81 -0.86 -6.22
C VAL A 70 15.78 -2.25 -6.85
N GLN A 71 16.21 -3.28 -6.12
CA GLN A 71 16.16 -4.67 -6.57
C GLN A 71 14.75 -5.12 -6.96
N PHE A 72 13.75 -4.84 -6.13
CA PHE A 72 12.36 -5.16 -6.42
C PHE A 72 11.86 -4.52 -7.72
N TYR A 73 12.17 -3.25 -7.95
CA TYR A 73 11.81 -2.56 -9.19
C TYR A 73 12.61 -3.00 -10.42
N THR A 74 13.79 -3.59 -10.23
CA THR A 74 14.63 -4.12 -11.31
C THR A 74 14.50 -5.65 -11.50
N GLY A 75 13.40 -6.25 -11.03
CA GLY A 75 13.07 -7.66 -11.28
C GLY A 75 13.12 -8.60 -10.06
N GLY A 76 13.39 -8.06 -8.86
CA GLY A 76 13.31 -8.80 -7.60
C GLY A 76 11.88 -9.13 -7.17
N SER A 77 11.74 -9.91 -6.10
CA SER A 77 10.47 -10.28 -5.47
C SER A 77 10.19 -9.50 -4.18
N LEU A 78 8.92 -9.46 -3.77
CA LEU A 78 8.50 -8.94 -2.45
C LEU A 78 9.17 -9.67 -1.30
N ASP A 79 9.29 -10.99 -1.42
CA ASP A 79 9.88 -11.86 -0.43
C ASP A 79 11.09 -12.54 -1.05
N PRO A 80 12.32 -12.28 -0.56
CA PRO A 80 13.52 -12.96 -1.04
C PRO A 80 13.49 -14.48 -0.86
N SER A 81 12.70 -14.98 0.10
CA SER A 81 12.51 -16.42 0.34
C SER A 81 11.42 -17.04 -0.54
N SER A 82 10.60 -16.22 -1.19
CA SER A 82 9.54 -16.64 -2.13
C SER A 82 9.65 -15.82 -3.42
N PRO A 83 10.44 -16.28 -4.41
CA PRO A 83 10.83 -15.49 -5.57
C PRO A 83 9.68 -15.17 -6.53
N PHE A 84 8.47 -15.63 -6.24
CA PHE A 84 7.38 -15.63 -7.19
C PHE A 84 6.63 -14.31 -7.26
N ASP A 85 6.66 -13.46 -6.24
CA ASP A 85 5.86 -12.22 -6.23
C ASP A 85 6.70 -11.02 -6.67
N THR A 86 7.05 -11.00 -7.96
CA THR A 86 7.77 -9.90 -8.61
C THR A 86 6.85 -8.71 -8.88
N LEU A 87 7.44 -7.52 -9.12
CA LEU A 87 6.69 -6.35 -9.58
C LEU A 87 5.81 -6.71 -10.78
N GLU A 88 6.39 -7.31 -11.83
CA GLU A 88 5.66 -7.70 -13.04
C GLU A 88 4.41 -8.54 -12.71
N LYS A 89 4.54 -9.61 -11.92
CA LYS A 89 3.42 -10.49 -11.59
C LYS A 89 2.32 -9.78 -10.78
N ILE A 90 2.70 -8.88 -9.88
CA ILE A 90 1.72 -8.07 -9.13
C ILE A 90 0.93 -7.17 -10.08
N LEU A 91 1.62 -6.58 -11.07
CA LEU A 91 1.01 -5.67 -12.02
C LEU A 91 0.14 -6.37 -13.07
N THR A 92 0.50 -7.58 -13.49
CA THR A 92 -0.15 -8.26 -14.64
C THR A 92 -1.05 -9.42 -14.25
N THR A 93 -0.71 -10.16 -13.18
CA THR A 93 -1.36 -11.44 -12.86
C THR A 93 -2.25 -11.38 -11.62
N TRP A 94 -1.92 -10.52 -10.65
CA TRP A 94 -2.72 -10.45 -9.42
C TRP A 94 -4.10 -9.85 -9.69
N SER A 95 -5.13 -10.59 -9.29
CA SER A 95 -6.52 -10.12 -9.31
C SER A 95 -6.76 -9.02 -8.27
N ASP A 96 -7.80 -8.22 -8.45
CA ASP A 96 -8.21 -7.24 -7.45
C ASP A 96 -8.59 -7.89 -6.12
N ARG A 97 -9.13 -9.12 -6.15
CA ARG A 97 -9.38 -9.90 -4.92
C ARG A 97 -8.08 -10.22 -4.18
N THR A 98 -7.01 -10.52 -4.91
CA THR A 98 -5.68 -10.79 -4.32
C THR A 98 -5.10 -9.52 -3.69
N LEU A 99 -5.21 -8.38 -4.39
CA LEU A 99 -4.77 -7.08 -3.87
C LEU A 99 -5.60 -6.60 -2.67
N GLU A 100 -6.87 -6.96 -2.59
CA GLU A 100 -7.69 -6.67 -1.42
C GLU A 100 -7.27 -7.54 -0.22
N ALA A 101 -7.09 -8.85 -0.45
CA ALA A 101 -6.78 -9.82 0.62
C ALA A 101 -5.35 -9.73 1.18
N ARG A 102 -4.37 -9.27 0.40
CA ARG A 102 -2.96 -9.13 0.82
C ARG A 102 -2.61 -7.69 1.12
N HIS A 103 -1.79 -7.44 2.14
CA HIS A 103 -1.46 -6.07 2.60
C HIS A 103 0.02 -5.72 2.52
N ASP A 104 0.89 -6.69 2.28
CA ASP A 104 2.35 -6.59 2.26
C ASP A 104 2.87 -5.88 1.00
N TYR A 105 2.24 -6.14 -0.15
CA TYR A 105 2.68 -5.60 -1.44
C TYR A 105 2.68 -4.07 -1.48
N ILE A 106 1.69 -3.41 -0.85
CA ILE A 106 1.52 -1.96 -0.97
C ILE A 106 2.72 -1.21 -0.40
N GLN A 107 3.41 -1.82 0.57
CA GLN A 107 4.55 -1.19 1.22
C GLN A 107 5.81 -1.24 0.39
N HIS A 108 5.92 -2.25 -0.47
CA HIS A 108 7.00 -2.44 -1.42
C HIS A 108 6.76 -1.67 -2.72
N LEU A 109 5.50 -1.63 -3.21
CA LEU A 109 5.10 -0.80 -4.36
C LEU A 109 5.16 0.69 -4.07
N PHE A 110 4.97 1.10 -2.82
CA PHE A 110 4.95 2.53 -2.45
C PHE A 110 5.66 2.71 -1.11
N PRO A 111 7.00 2.52 -1.04
CA PRO A 111 7.74 2.69 0.21
C PRO A 111 7.62 4.13 0.74
N LEU A 112 7.86 4.30 2.04
CA LEU A 112 7.93 5.62 2.67
C LEU A 112 9.27 5.79 3.38
N PRO A 113 9.73 7.01 3.67
CA PRO A 113 10.92 7.23 4.48
C PRO A 113 10.75 6.73 5.92
N GLU A 114 9.51 6.75 6.43
CA GLU A 114 9.18 6.25 7.76
C GLU A 114 9.06 4.73 7.76
N ARG A 115 9.60 4.10 8.81
CA ARG A 115 9.37 2.67 9.07
C ARG A 115 7.89 2.41 9.23
N SER A 116 7.47 1.27 8.70
CA SER A 116 6.08 0.84 8.82
C SER A 116 5.78 0.38 10.25
N PRO A 117 4.68 0.86 10.87
CA PRO A 117 4.26 0.40 12.21
C PRO A 117 3.64 -0.99 12.20
N VAL A 118 3.25 -1.52 11.04
CA VAL A 118 2.55 -2.82 10.89
C VAL A 118 3.43 -3.93 10.32
N ASN A 119 4.54 -3.56 9.70
CA ASN A 119 5.48 -4.47 9.05
C ASN A 119 6.89 -3.85 9.17
N PRO A 120 7.66 -4.24 10.21
CA PRO A 120 9.00 -3.70 10.44
C PRO A 120 9.99 -3.97 9.31
N GLU A 121 9.78 -5.03 8.53
CA GLU A 121 10.64 -5.46 7.42
C GLU A 121 10.32 -4.74 6.10
N ALA A 122 9.27 -3.92 6.07
CA ALA A 122 8.94 -3.16 4.86
C ALA A 122 10.10 -2.21 4.47
N PRO A 123 10.43 -2.13 3.17
CA PRO A 123 11.50 -1.25 2.72
C PRO A 123 11.17 0.22 2.99
N VAL A 124 12.21 0.99 3.31
CA VAL A 124 12.12 2.44 3.53
C VAL A 124 12.86 3.22 2.44
N ILE A 125 12.34 4.39 2.10
CA ILE A 125 13.02 5.31 1.19
C ILE A 125 14.20 5.95 1.93
N THR A 126 15.41 5.51 1.62
CA THR A 126 16.64 6.22 2.03
C THR A 126 16.99 7.32 1.03
N LYS A 127 17.98 8.15 1.37
CA LYS A 127 18.51 9.16 0.43
C LYS A 127 19.00 8.50 -0.85
N GLU A 128 19.71 7.38 -0.72
CA GLU A 128 20.29 6.64 -1.84
C GLU A 128 19.21 6.05 -2.76
N VAL A 129 18.11 5.53 -2.18
CA VAL A 129 16.95 5.07 -2.95
C VAL A 129 16.30 6.23 -3.69
N ARG A 130 16.03 7.33 -2.98
CA ARG A 130 15.42 8.51 -3.60
C ARG A 130 16.28 9.04 -4.75
N ASP A 131 17.59 9.17 -4.52
CA ASP A 131 18.51 9.68 -5.52
C ASP A 131 18.59 8.73 -6.74
N ALA A 132 18.47 7.41 -6.56
CA ALA A 132 18.38 6.45 -7.66
C ALA A 132 17.10 6.64 -8.50
N PHE A 133 15.96 6.91 -7.86
CA PHE A 133 14.71 7.24 -8.57
C PHE A 133 14.77 8.59 -9.29
N LEU A 134 15.57 9.55 -8.80
CA LEU A 134 15.75 10.87 -9.41
C LEU A 134 16.88 10.90 -10.45
N ASP A 135 17.65 9.82 -10.60
CA ASP A 135 18.73 9.72 -11.57
C ASP A 135 18.18 9.89 -13.02
N PRO A 136 18.72 10.80 -13.84
CA PRO A 136 18.24 11.01 -15.20
C PRO A 136 18.69 9.90 -16.18
N GLY A 137 19.57 9.00 -15.75
CA GLY A 137 20.06 7.88 -16.54
C GLY A 137 19.04 6.75 -16.72
N SER A 138 19.48 5.69 -17.40
CA SER A 138 18.64 4.54 -17.74
C SER A 138 18.06 3.85 -16.50
N GLN A 139 18.83 3.76 -15.41
CA GLN A 139 18.36 3.13 -14.18
C GLN A 139 17.20 3.92 -13.56
N GLY A 140 17.34 5.23 -13.37
CA GLY A 140 16.25 6.04 -12.81
C GLY A 140 15.01 6.03 -13.70
N THR A 141 15.17 5.98 -15.02
CA THR A 141 14.05 5.83 -15.97
C THR A 141 13.29 4.51 -15.75
N VAL A 142 13.99 3.37 -15.66
CA VAL A 142 13.34 2.07 -15.38
C VAL A 142 12.60 2.09 -14.04
N LEU A 143 13.20 2.67 -13.00
CA LEU A 143 12.57 2.78 -11.68
C LEU A 143 11.29 3.62 -11.71
N ARG A 144 11.33 4.79 -12.36
CA ARG A 144 10.16 5.69 -12.50
C ARG A 144 9.06 5.08 -13.35
N GLU A 145 9.39 4.40 -14.45
CA GLU A 145 8.43 3.66 -15.27
C GLU A 145 7.74 2.55 -14.46
N GLY A 146 8.50 1.78 -13.67
CA GLY A 146 7.94 0.77 -12.78
C GLY A 146 6.98 1.36 -11.74
N LEU A 147 7.34 2.50 -11.16
CA LEU A 147 6.48 3.23 -10.21
C LEU A 147 5.22 3.76 -10.87
N GLN A 148 5.32 4.29 -12.09
CA GLN A 148 4.17 4.74 -12.87
C GLN A 148 3.22 3.58 -13.20
N LYS A 149 3.75 2.42 -13.61
CA LYS A 149 2.95 1.21 -13.86
C LYS A 149 2.28 0.69 -12.58
N ALA A 150 2.99 0.74 -11.44
CA ALA A 150 2.41 0.44 -10.13
C ALA A 150 1.26 1.38 -9.78
N PHE A 151 1.43 2.69 -10.02
CA PHE A 151 0.38 3.67 -9.84
C PHE A 151 -0.82 3.40 -10.76
N GLY A 152 -0.58 3.10 -12.05
CA GLY A 152 -1.61 2.73 -13.01
C GLY A 152 -2.39 1.47 -12.59
N ARG A 153 -1.70 0.46 -12.04
CA ARG A 153 -2.35 -0.74 -11.50
C ARG A 153 -3.27 -0.43 -10.33
N MET A 154 -2.86 0.45 -9.42
CA MET A 154 -3.70 0.89 -8.30
C MET A 154 -4.85 1.80 -8.76
N CYS A 155 -4.64 2.63 -9.78
CA CYS A 155 -5.73 3.39 -10.41
C CYS A 155 -6.83 2.43 -10.89
N LYS A 156 -6.47 1.39 -11.65
CA LYS A 156 -7.42 0.36 -12.10
C LYS A 156 -8.15 -0.31 -10.95
N PHE A 157 -7.43 -0.67 -9.89
CA PHE A 157 -8.00 -1.28 -8.68
C PHE A 157 -9.11 -0.40 -8.06
N TYR A 158 -8.90 0.92 -8.03
CA TYR A 158 -9.83 1.92 -7.50
C TYR A 158 -10.90 2.41 -8.49
N GLY A 159 -10.95 1.85 -9.71
CA GLY A 159 -11.93 2.23 -10.74
C GLY A 159 -11.53 3.40 -11.63
N PHE A 160 -10.24 3.72 -11.71
CA PHE A 160 -9.69 4.77 -12.59
C PHE A 160 -8.83 4.18 -13.70
N VAL A 161 -8.58 4.99 -14.72
CA VAL A 161 -7.55 4.74 -15.75
C VAL A 161 -6.51 5.85 -15.67
N LEU A 162 -5.24 5.48 -15.84
CA LEU A 162 -4.11 6.40 -15.94
C LEU A 162 -3.77 6.58 -17.42
N ASP A 163 -3.72 7.83 -17.89
CA ASP A 163 -3.01 8.17 -19.10
C ASP A 163 -1.53 8.35 -18.73
N GLU A 164 -0.72 7.33 -19.03
CA GLU A 164 0.72 7.34 -18.71
C GLU A 164 1.48 8.42 -19.48
N SER A 165 0.99 8.85 -20.64
CA SER A 165 1.63 9.87 -21.46
C SER A 165 1.41 11.28 -20.92
N GLN A 166 0.23 11.53 -20.35
CA GLN A 166 -0.15 12.84 -19.80
C GLN A 166 -0.05 12.94 -18.28
N GLY A 167 0.10 11.80 -17.59
CA GLY A 167 0.06 11.74 -16.13
C GLY A 167 -1.33 12.09 -15.55
N THR A 168 -2.39 12.01 -16.35
CA THR A 168 -3.76 12.34 -15.94
C THR A 168 -4.54 11.09 -15.58
N ILE A 169 -5.50 11.22 -14.66
CA ILE A 169 -6.41 10.13 -14.27
C ILE A 169 -7.84 10.46 -14.69
N ALA A 170 -8.54 9.46 -15.20
CA ALA A 170 -9.95 9.54 -15.53
C ALA A 170 -10.72 8.37 -14.91
N LYS A 171 -12.04 8.54 -14.75
CA LYS A 171 -12.91 7.44 -14.31
C LYS A 171 -12.88 6.32 -15.37
N ALA A 172 -12.68 5.09 -14.93
CA ALA A 172 -12.85 3.92 -15.79
C ALA A 172 -14.34 3.68 -16.06
N SER A 173 -14.66 2.86 -17.07
CA SER A 173 -16.04 2.48 -17.40
C SER A 173 -16.77 1.80 -16.23
N ASN A 174 -16.04 1.08 -15.38
CA ASN A 174 -16.55 0.39 -14.19
C ASN A 174 -16.41 1.21 -12.89
N PHE A 175 -16.14 2.52 -12.96
CA PHE A 175 -15.92 3.37 -11.78
C PHE A 175 -17.04 3.27 -10.74
N HIS A 176 -18.30 3.27 -11.17
CA HIS A 176 -19.46 3.25 -10.27
C HIS A 176 -19.65 1.92 -9.54
N GLU A 177 -19.13 0.82 -10.08
CA GLU A 177 -19.08 -0.49 -9.42
C GLU A 177 -17.87 -0.55 -8.47
N ARG A 178 -16.71 -0.14 -8.96
CA ARG A 178 -15.43 -0.30 -8.24
C ARG A 178 -15.27 0.64 -7.07
N ALA A 179 -15.64 1.91 -7.21
CA ALA A 179 -15.36 2.90 -6.18
C ALA A 179 -16.05 2.57 -4.84
N PRO A 180 -17.37 2.28 -4.77
CA PRO A 180 -18.04 1.92 -3.52
C PRO A 180 -17.49 0.64 -2.86
N ASP A 181 -17.05 -0.32 -3.67
CA ASP A 181 -16.53 -1.61 -3.20
C ASP A 181 -15.08 -1.55 -2.71
N SER A 182 -14.35 -0.48 -3.01
CA SER A 182 -12.90 -0.39 -2.73
C SER A 182 -12.48 0.78 -1.85
N TRP A 183 -12.99 2.00 -2.06
CA TRP A 183 -12.50 3.18 -1.33
C TRP A 183 -13.57 4.22 -1.03
N LEU A 184 -14.65 4.30 -1.81
CA LEU A 184 -15.77 5.21 -1.60
C LEU A 184 -16.73 4.65 -0.53
N THR A 185 -16.18 4.41 0.65
CA THR A 185 -16.85 3.87 1.83
C THR A 185 -16.40 4.67 3.06
N THR A 186 -16.87 4.31 4.24
CA THR A 186 -16.32 4.87 5.49
C THR A 186 -14.82 4.55 5.60
N ILE A 187 -14.05 5.43 6.25
CA ILE A 187 -12.58 5.30 6.38
C ILE A 187 -12.18 3.85 6.70
N ASP A 188 -11.30 3.32 5.84
CA ASP A 188 -10.78 1.95 5.91
C ASP A 188 -9.29 1.90 5.55
N HIS A 189 -8.77 0.69 5.39
CA HIS A 189 -7.38 0.46 5.05
C HIS A 189 -7.01 0.95 3.64
N ASN A 190 -7.93 1.00 2.67
CA ASN A 190 -7.67 1.54 1.33
C ASN A 190 -7.42 3.06 1.36
N HIS A 191 -8.04 3.79 2.29
CA HIS A 191 -7.71 5.20 2.52
C HIS A 191 -6.24 5.40 2.98
N LEU A 192 -5.72 4.48 3.80
CA LEU A 192 -4.31 4.48 4.21
C LEU A 192 -3.39 4.13 3.02
N ARG A 193 -3.79 3.18 2.17
CA ARG A 193 -3.06 2.82 0.94
C ARG A 193 -2.99 4.03 -0.02
N ILE A 194 -4.10 4.71 -0.27
CA ILE A 194 -4.16 5.91 -1.12
C ILE A 194 -3.23 7.00 -0.60
N THR A 195 -3.27 7.29 0.71
CA THR A 195 -2.39 8.28 1.33
C THR A 195 -0.91 7.91 1.15
N ARG A 196 -0.57 6.63 1.31
CA ARG A 196 0.78 6.11 1.10
C ARG A 196 1.24 6.27 -0.34
N ILE A 197 0.38 5.94 -1.31
CA ILE A 197 0.65 6.10 -2.75
C ILE A 197 0.98 7.57 -3.05
N ILE A 198 0.11 8.50 -2.67
CA ILE A 198 0.29 9.94 -2.94
C ILE A 198 1.61 10.45 -2.35
N ARG A 199 1.91 10.08 -1.10
CA ARG A 199 3.15 10.48 -0.43
C ARG A 199 4.39 9.90 -1.12
N CYS A 200 4.39 8.62 -1.46
CA CYS A 200 5.50 7.96 -2.15
C CYS A 200 5.79 8.66 -3.50
N MET A 201 4.75 8.85 -4.32
CA MET A 201 4.85 9.49 -5.64
C MET A 201 5.46 10.89 -5.55
N ARG A 202 5.05 11.68 -4.54
CA ARG A 202 5.63 13.01 -4.29
C ARG A 202 7.10 12.96 -3.89
N ILE A 203 7.49 12.01 -3.02
CA ILE A 203 8.85 11.89 -2.50
C ILE A 203 9.83 11.45 -3.59
N LEU A 204 9.38 10.57 -4.50
CA LEU A 204 10.18 10.03 -5.59
C LEU A 204 10.12 10.88 -6.88
N GLY A 205 9.50 12.07 -6.83
CA GLY A 205 9.58 13.06 -7.90
C GLY A 205 8.70 12.79 -9.12
N MET A 206 7.55 12.12 -8.95
CA MET A 206 6.61 11.85 -10.05
C MET A 206 5.68 13.02 -10.39
N PHE A 207 5.66 14.08 -9.59
CA PHE A 207 4.91 15.30 -9.84
C PHE A 207 5.88 16.48 -9.87
N ASN A 208 6.10 17.04 -11.07
CA ASN A 208 6.82 18.29 -11.30
C ASN A 208 5.86 19.34 -11.82
#